data_AF-A0A2H9QGH0-F1
#
_entry.id   AF-A0A2H9QGH0-F1
#
_cell.length_a   1.000
_cell.length_b   1.000
_cell.length_c   1.000
_cell.angle_alpha   90.00
_cell.angle_beta   90.00
_cell.angle_gamma   90.00
#
_symmetry.space_group_name_H-M   'P 1'
#
loop_
_entity.id
_entity.type
_entity.pdbx_description
1 polymer ?
#
loop_
_entity_poly.entity_id
_entity_poly.type
_entity_poly.pdbx_seq_one_letter_code
_entity_poly.pdbx_strand_id
1 'polypeptide(L)'
;MSILDILEPVYRMLPEVKVPEIAPPLKKKMLWSALALVLFFVMGNIAVIGINPSSAGALTNLQVILASKIGTLITVGIGPIVLASIILQLLVGGKLINIDLSNPKDKARFSGLQKLFAVVLCFFEAGVYTISGMLLPSEGMAGFVILQVAFGSIILLYLDEVVSKYGIGSGIGLFIAGGVSESIFWRAFAIGTPESAGQATGIIWQFIASFATGINFLMLLPVIATLTVFFVVVYAEGMHVNIPITMGRRGTGGRFPVKLLYVSNIPVILAVALFANIQLWAIISPGIPFIGEFIGPIMKTIAFYVTVPYDLIETLAYSGLSAALP
;
A
#
# COMPACT_ATOMS: atom_id res chain seq x y z
N MET A 1 -17.30 15.91 -28.41
CA MET A 1 -17.05 16.24 -26.98
C MET A 1 -16.23 15.10 -26.42
N SER A 2 -15.04 15.40 -25.91
CA SER A 2 -14.21 14.36 -25.31
C SER A 2 -14.91 13.87 -24.04
N ILE A 3 -14.76 12.58 -23.69
CA ILE A 3 -15.21 12.03 -22.39
C ILE A 3 -14.71 12.91 -21.23
N LEU A 4 -13.55 13.56 -21.43
CA LEU A 4 -12.92 14.52 -20.53
C LEU A 4 -13.77 15.79 -20.30
N ASP A 5 -14.46 16.29 -21.33
CA ASP A 5 -15.27 17.51 -21.25
C ASP A 5 -16.63 17.23 -20.56
N ILE A 6 -17.12 15.99 -20.61
CA ILE A 6 -18.35 15.54 -19.94
C ILE A 6 -18.11 15.35 -18.44
N LEU A 7 -16.90 14.95 -18.05
CA LEU A 7 -16.50 14.75 -16.65
C LEU A 7 -16.03 16.06 -15.97
N GLU A 8 -15.81 17.12 -16.74
CA GLU A 8 -15.42 18.45 -16.26
C GLU A 8 -16.27 19.06 -15.14
N PRO A 9 -17.61 19.04 -15.21
CA PRO A 9 -18.42 19.52 -14.10
C PRO A 9 -18.27 18.67 -12.84
N VAL A 10 -18.02 17.37 -12.96
CA VAL A 10 -17.98 16.44 -11.82
C VAL A 10 -16.67 16.57 -11.04
N TYR A 11 -15.51 16.69 -11.72
CA TYR A 11 -14.25 16.86 -10.98
C TYR A 11 -14.09 18.25 -10.35
N ARG A 12 -14.79 19.28 -10.83
CA ARG A 12 -14.80 20.61 -10.18
C ARG A 12 -15.60 20.66 -8.89
N MET A 13 -16.53 19.73 -8.68
CA MET A 13 -17.30 19.63 -7.44
C MET A 13 -16.55 18.92 -6.31
N LEU A 14 -15.48 18.20 -6.63
CA LEU A 14 -14.69 17.51 -5.62
C LEU A 14 -13.89 18.52 -4.79
N PRO A 15 -13.93 18.41 -3.44
CA PRO A 15 -13.07 19.22 -2.59
C PRO A 15 -11.60 19.08 -2.99
N GLU A 16 -10.84 20.17 -2.90
CA GLU A 16 -9.41 20.15 -3.14
C GLU A 16 -8.68 20.95 -2.06
N VAL A 17 -7.57 20.39 -1.57
CA VAL A 17 -6.68 21.08 -0.64
C VAL A 17 -6.00 22.26 -1.37
N LYS A 18 -6.19 23.50 -0.91
CA LYS A 18 -5.54 24.68 -1.53
C LYS A 18 -4.02 24.54 -1.50
N VAL A 19 -3.35 24.81 -2.61
CA VAL A 19 -1.88 24.85 -2.70
C VAL A 19 -1.35 26.03 -1.86
N PRO A 20 -0.29 25.84 -1.04
CA PRO A 20 0.28 26.93 -0.25
C PRO A 20 0.81 28.06 -1.14
N GLU A 21 0.48 29.32 -0.81
CA GLU A 21 0.94 30.51 -1.54
C GLU A 21 2.46 30.71 -1.43
N ILE A 22 3.04 30.27 -0.30
CA ILE A 22 4.48 30.29 -0.04
C ILE A 22 4.88 28.88 0.39
N ALA A 23 5.96 28.35 -0.19
CA ALA A 23 6.47 27.03 0.18
C ALA A 23 6.71 26.96 1.70
N PRO A 24 6.06 26.02 2.42
CA PRO A 24 6.17 25.98 3.87
C PRO A 24 7.61 25.66 4.30
N PRO A 25 8.10 26.28 5.40
CA PRO A 25 9.41 25.96 5.95
C PRO A 25 9.47 24.50 6.39
N LEU A 26 10.67 23.91 6.39
CA LEU A 26 10.88 22.49 6.68
C LEU A 26 10.25 22.03 8.00
N LYS A 27 10.27 22.88 9.04
CA LYS A 27 9.60 22.60 10.33
C LYS A 27 8.08 22.39 10.17
N LYS A 28 7.40 23.21 9.37
CA LYS A 28 5.96 23.06 9.10
C LYS A 28 5.71 21.82 8.25
N LYS A 29 6.57 21.53 7.27
CA LYS A 29 6.47 20.31 6.46
C LYS A 29 6.55 19.04 7.30
N MET A 30 7.53 18.99 8.22
CA MET A 30 7.66 17.88 9.17
C MET A 30 6.43 17.75 10.08
N LEU A 31 5.90 18.87 10.59
CA LEU A 31 4.72 18.85 11.44
C LEU A 31 3.49 18.29 10.71
N TRP A 32 3.23 18.72 9.47
CA TRP A 32 2.11 18.21 8.68
C TRP A 32 2.25 16.72 8.35
N SER A 33 3.45 16.27 7.97
CA SER A 33 3.72 14.84 7.75
C SER A 33 3.55 14.03 9.04
N ALA A 34 4.04 14.51 10.18
CA ALA A 34 3.89 13.82 11.45
C ALA A 34 2.42 13.73 11.88
N LEU A 35 1.67 14.82 11.75
CA LEU A 35 0.24 14.85 12.07
C LEU A 35 -0.56 13.89 11.18
N ALA A 36 -0.26 13.84 9.89
CA ALA A 36 -0.86 12.88 8.98
C ALA A 36 -0.56 11.44 9.38
N LEU A 37 0.68 11.14 9.75
CA LEU A 37 1.09 9.80 10.16
C LEU A 37 0.45 9.37 11.49
N VAL A 38 0.28 10.29 12.44
CA VAL A 38 -0.47 10.03 13.67
C VAL A 38 -1.95 9.73 13.38
N LEU A 39 -2.60 10.53 12.53
CA LEU A 39 -3.99 10.27 12.15
C LEU A 39 -4.13 8.91 11.45
N PHE A 40 -3.20 8.57 10.56
CA PHE A 40 -3.15 7.26 9.92
C PHE A 40 -3.11 6.11 10.94
N PHE A 41 -2.23 6.18 11.94
CA PHE A 41 -2.16 5.15 12.98
C PHE A 41 -3.41 5.10 13.86
N VAL A 42 -3.99 6.25 14.22
CA VAL A 42 -5.23 6.30 14.99
C VAL A 42 -6.36 5.61 14.23
N MET A 43 -6.52 5.93 12.94
CA MET A 43 -7.53 5.28 12.09
C MET A 43 -7.26 3.77 11.94
N GLY A 44 -6.00 3.36 11.91
CA GLY A 44 -5.58 1.96 11.91
C GLY A 44 -5.78 1.19 13.21
N ASN A 45 -6.27 1.83 14.27
CA ASN A 45 -6.62 1.17 15.53
C ASN A 45 -8.13 1.24 15.86
N ILE A 46 -8.89 2.07 15.12
CA ILE A 46 -10.35 2.16 15.30
C ILE A 46 -11.01 1.05 14.49
N ALA A 47 -11.59 0.08 15.19
CA ALA A 47 -12.38 -0.98 14.59
C ALA A 47 -13.67 -0.41 13.98
N VAL A 48 -14.08 -0.97 12.84
CA VAL A 48 -15.34 -0.62 12.18
C VAL A 48 -16.51 -1.16 12.99
N ILE A 49 -17.56 -0.35 13.15
CA ILE A 49 -18.74 -0.74 13.92
C ILE A 49 -19.59 -1.69 13.08
N GLY A 50 -20.05 -2.79 13.68
CA GLY A 50 -20.94 -3.75 13.02
C GLY A 50 -20.23 -4.92 12.34
N ILE A 51 -18.98 -5.23 12.74
CA ILE A 51 -18.24 -6.41 12.28
C ILE A 51 -18.18 -7.46 13.40
N ASN A 52 -18.31 -8.74 13.04
CA ASN A 52 -18.05 -9.85 13.95
C ASN A 52 -16.53 -10.02 14.18
N PRO A 53 -16.03 -9.95 15.44
CA PRO A 53 -14.60 -9.91 15.75
C PRO A 53 -13.82 -11.18 15.40
N SER A 54 -14.51 -12.29 15.13
CA SER A 54 -13.89 -13.60 14.90
C SER A 54 -13.38 -13.85 13.47
N SER A 55 -13.49 -12.87 12.57
CA SER A 55 -13.40 -13.13 11.12
C SER A 55 -12.38 -12.28 10.36
N ALA A 56 -11.44 -11.63 11.06
CA ALA A 56 -10.38 -10.85 10.42
C ALA A 56 -9.22 -11.76 9.95
N GLY A 57 -9.40 -12.46 8.82
CA GLY A 57 -8.33 -13.14 8.07
C GLY A 57 -8.75 -13.27 6.61
N ALA A 58 -7.95 -13.02 5.58
CA ALA A 58 -6.71 -13.73 5.26
C ALA A 58 -5.86 -13.00 4.19
N LEU A 59 -5.45 -11.74 4.43
CA LEU A 59 -4.48 -11.03 3.55
C LEU A 59 -3.39 -10.27 4.34
N THR A 60 -2.80 -10.92 5.35
CA THR A 60 -1.80 -10.32 6.25
C THR A 60 -0.60 -9.69 5.52
N ASN A 61 -0.17 -10.26 4.41
CA ASN A 61 1.04 -9.80 3.70
C ASN A 61 0.78 -8.59 2.79
N LEU A 62 -0.36 -8.56 2.08
CA LEU A 62 -0.69 -7.44 1.19
C LEU A 62 -1.18 -6.20 1.94
N GLN A 63 -1.74 -6.40 3.14
CA GLN A 63 -2.13 -5.33 4.06
C GLN A 63 -0.98 -4.36 4.37
N VAL A 64 0.23 -4.89 4.57
CA VAL A 64 1.41 -4.07 4.91
C VAL A 64 1.76 -3.11 3.77
N ILE A 65 1.67 -3.56 2.52
CA ILE A 65 2.07 -2.78 1.35
C ILE A 65 0.97 -1.81 0.92
N LEU A 66 -0.29 -2.18 1.07
CA LEU A 66 -1.45 -1.30 0.83
C LEU A 66 -1.75 -0.38 2.02
N ALA A 67 -0.89 -0.36 3.04
CA ALA A 67 -1.06 0.40 4.27
C ALA A 67 -2.49 0.25 4.84
N SER A 68 -2.99 -0.99 4.83
CA SER A 68 -4.36 -1.34 5.19
C SER A 68 -4.39 -2.29 6.38
N LYS A 69 -5.45 -2.20 7.19
CA LYS A 69 -5.69 -3.09 8.34
C LYS A 69 -7.14 -3.54 8.30
N ILE A 70 -7.37 -4.79 7.90
CA ILE A 70 -8.72 -5.35 7.77
C ILE A 70 -9.43 -5.30 9.12
N GLY A 71 -10.67 -4.83 9.12
CA GLY A 71 -11.49 -4.66 10.32
C GLY A 71 -11.40 -3.28 10.96
N THR A 72 -10.58 -2.37 10.41
CA THR A 72 -10.45 -0.97 10.87
C THR A 72 -10.97 0.03 9.83
N LEU A 73 -11.03 1.31 10.19
CA LEU A 73 -11.40 2.39 9.25
C LEU A 73 -10.55 2.40 7.97
N ILE A 74 -9.31 1.92 8.03
CA ILE A 74 -8.39 1.81 6.89
C ILE A 74 -8.34 0.40 6.29
N THR A 75 -9.46 -0.33 6.31
CA THR A 75 -9.53 -1.69 5.77
C THR A 75 -9.04 -1.78 4.31
N VAL A 76 -9.35 -0.78 3.49
CA VAL A 76 -8.94 -0.72 2.09
C VAL A 76 -7.59 0.01 1.93
N GLY A 77 -7.22 0.85 2.91
CA GLY A 77 -5.96 1.57 2.95
C GLY A 77 -5.79 2.53 1.77
N ILE A 78 -4.60 2.54 1.17
CA ILE A 78 -4.28 3.36 -0.01
C ILE A 78 -4.66 2.68 -1.35
N GLY A 79 -5.22 1.47 -1.32
CA GLY A 79 -5.57 0.66 -2.50
C GLY A 79 -6.29 1.43 -3.61
N PRO A 80 -7.40 2.14 -3.32
CA PRO A 80 -8.21 2.83 -4.33
C PRO A 80 -7.45 3.95 -5.02
N ILE A 81 -6.55 4.62 -4.29
CA ILE A 81 -5.74 5.74 -4.80
C ILE A 81 -4.70 5.21 -5.79
N VAL A 82 -4.03 4.11 -5.42
CA VAL A 82 -3.03 3.48 -6.29
C VAL A 82 -3.69 2.84 -7.50
N LEU A 83 -4.83 2.16 -7.34
CA LEU A 83 -5.58 1.56 -8.46
C LEU A 83 -6.05 2.63 -9.44
N ALA A 84 -6.61 3.75 -8.96
CA ALA A 84 -6.99 4.87 -9.82
C ALA A 84 -5.80 5.40 -10.63
N SER A 85 -4.63 5.52 -10.00
CA SER A 85 -3.41 5.95 -10.66
C SER A 85 -2.95 4.95 -11.72
N ILE A 86 -2.94 3.64 -11.43
CA ILE A 86 -2.57 2.58 -12.37
C ILE A 86 -3.50 2.59 -13.59
N ILE A 87 -4.82 2.63 -13.38
CA ILE A 87 -5.80 2.61 -14.47
C ILE A 87 -5.57 3.81 -15.40
N LEU A 88 -5.44 5.01 -14.83
CA LEU A 88 -5.20 6.21 -15.64
C LEU A 88 -3.84 6.22 -16.32
N GLN A 89 -2.78 5.76 -15.65
CA GLN A 89 -1.46 5.63 -16.25
C GLN A 89 -1.45 4.65 -17.42
N LEU A 90 -2.18 3.53 -17.32
CA LEU A 90 -2.33 2.56 -18.41
C LEU A 90 -3.17 3.14 -19.57
N LEU A 91 -4.24 3.87 -19.27
CA LEU A 91 -5.08 4.51 -20.30
C LEU A 91 -4.33 5.62 -21.06
N VAL A 92 -3.55 6.44 -20.36
CA VAL A 92 -2.73 7.50 -20.96
C VAL A 92 -1.51 6.91 -21.65
N GLY A 93 -0.81 5.97 -21.02
CA GLY A 93 0.37 5.30 -21.59
C GLY A 93 0.03 4.47 -22.83
N GLY A 94 -1.14 3.82 -22.84
CA GLY A 94 -1.70 3.13 -24.00
C GLY A 94 -2.27 4.04 -25.08
N LYS A 95 -2.19 5.37 -24.92
CA LYS A 95 -2.76 6.40 -25.82
C LYS A 95 -4.26 6.23 -26.09
N LEU A 96 -4.98 5.56 -25.19
CA LEU A 96 -6.45 5.46 -25.23
C LEU A 96 -7.09 6.78 -24.79
N ILE A 97 -6.42 7.51 -23.89
CA ILE A 97 -6.78 8.87 -23.50
C ILE A 97 -5.57 9.78 -23.78
N ASN A 98 -5.75 10.74 -24.68
CA ASN A 98 -4.70 11.71 -25.02
C ASN A 98 -4.70 12.87 -24.02
N ILE A 99 -3.90 12.75 -22.97
CA ILE A 99 -3.62 13.81 -22.00
C ILE A 99 -2.14 14.18 -22.13
N ASP A 100 -1.87 15.43 -22.49
CA ASP A 100 -0.49 15.93 -22.52
C ASP A 100 -0.04 16.35 -21.12
N LEU A 101 0.72 15.48 -20.46
CA LEU A 101 1.30 15.78 -19.15
C LEU A 101 2.36 16.89 -19.20
N SER A 102 2.65 17.51 -20.34
CA SER A 102 3.48 18.71 -20.44
C SER A 102 2.67 19.99 -20.18
N ASN A 103 1.38 19.98 -20.51
CA ASN A 103 0.50 21.13 -20.38
C ASN A 103 -0.09 21.22 -18.95
N PRO A 104 0.01 22.37 -18.27
CA PRO A 104 -0.54 22.52 -16.92
C PRO A 104 -2.05 22.24 -16.82
N LYS A 105 -2.83 22.54 -17.87
CA LYS A 105 -4.28 22.27 -17.89
C LYS A 105 -4.59 20.78 -17.89
N ASP A 106 -3.82 20.02 -18.67
CA ASP A 106 -4.02 18.58 -18.82
C ASP A 106 -3.46 17.81 -17.61
N LYS A 107 -2.40 18.32 -16.96
CA LYS A 107 -1.99 17.84 -15.62
C LYS A 107 -3.11 18.00 -14.59
N ALA A 108 -3.79 19.15 -14.57
CA ALA A 108 -4.91 19.38 -13.67
C ALA A 108 -6.08 18.42 -13.96
N ARG A 109 -6.39 18.16 -15.24
CA ARG A 109 -7.38 17.17 -15.65
C ARG A 109 -7.01 15.76 -15.22
N PHE A 110 -5.75 15.35 -15.38
CA PHE A 110 -5.26 14.06 -14.91
C PHE A 110 -5.44 13.91 -13.39
N SER A 111 -5.05 14.92 -12.62
CA SER A 111 -5.20 14.92 -11.16
C SER A 111 -6.66 14.88 -10.73
N GLY A 112 -7.54 15.64 -11.39
CA GLY A 112 -8.97 15.66 -11.13
C GLY A 112 -9.64 14.32 -11.44
N LEU A 113 -9.29 13.70 -12.56
CA LEU A 113 -9.76 12.36 -12.91
C LEU A 113 -9.24 11.31 -11.93
N GLN A 114 -7.96 11.34 -11.57
CA GLN A 114 -7.39 10.39 -10.60
C GLN A 114 -8.14 10.45 -9.28
N LYS A 115 -8.44 11.65 -8.78
CA LYS A 115 -9.25 11.82 -7.58
C LYS A 115 -10.66 11.26 -7.76
N LEU A 116 -11.34 11.59 -8.86
CA LEU A 116 -12.69 11.12 -9.14
C LEU A 116 -12.75 9.58 -9.17
N PHE A 117 -11.85 8.96 -9.93
CA PHE A 117 -11.73 7.51 -9.99
C PHE A 117 -11.42 6.92 -8.61
N ALA A 118 -10.48 7.51 -7.86
CA ALA A 118 -10.14 7.02 -6.52
C ALA A 118 -11.35 7.06 -5.56
N VAL A 119 -12.16 8.13 -5.58
CA VAL A 119 -13.38 8.22 -4.75
C VAL A 119 -14.39 7.14 -5.13
N VAL A 120 -14.63 6.92 -6.42
CA VAL A 120 -15.52 5.85 -6.90
C VAL A 120 -15.00 4.49 -6.45
N LEU A 121 -13.69 4.27 -6.56
CA LEU A 121 -13.03 3.03 -6.15
C LEU A 121 -13.05 2.81 -4.64
N CYS A 122 -13.05 3.87 -3.82
CA CYS A 122 -13.23 3.73 -2.36
C CYS A 122 -14.57 3.06 -2.02
N PHE A 123 -15.66 3.48 -2.68
CA PHE A 123 -16.98 2.85 -2.47
C PHE A 123 -17.05 1.46 -3.07
N PHE A 124 -16.48 1.28 -4.26
CA PHE A 124 -16.46 0.01 -4.95
C PHE A 124 -15.69 -1.06 -4.15
N GLU A 125 -14.44 -0.77 -3.75
CA GLU A 125 -13.61 -1.68 -2.97
C GLU A 125 -14.23 -1.95 -1.59
N ALA A 126 -14.77 -0.94 -0.90
CA ALA A 126 -15.47 -1.15 0.38
C ALA A 126 -16.67 -2.11 0.23
N GLY A 127 -17.44 -1.98 -0.84
CA GLY A 127 -18.53 -2.89 -1.19
C GLY A 127 -18.01 -4.31 -1.44
N VAL A 128 -16.94 -4.41 -2.21
CA VAL A 128 -16.29 -5.68 -2.53
C VAL A 128 -15.76 -6.39 -1.27
N TYR A 129 -15.08 -5.71 -0.36
CA TYR A 129 -14.59 -6.30 0.90
C TYR A 129 -15.75 -6.80 1.79
N THR A 130 -16.91 -6.15 1.72
CA THR A 130 -18.11 -6.53 2.49
C THR A 130 -18.86 -7.71 1.85
N ILE A 131 -18.98 -7.74 0.52
CA ILE A 131 -19.69 -8.79 -0.22
C ILE A 131 -18.85 -10.08 -0.34
N SER A 132 -17.54 -9.96 -0.47
CA SER A 132 -16.61 -11.09 -0.56
C SER A 132 -16.49 -11.91 0.74
N GLY A 133 -17.09 -11.45 1.84
CA GLY A 133 -16.99 -12.09 3.14
C GLY A 133 -15.66 -11.84 3.86
N MET A 134 -14.80 -10.95 3.35
CA MET A 134 -13.57 -10.53 4.06
C MET A 134 -13.90 -9.63 5.26
N LEU A 135 -15.00 -8.87 5.17
CA LEU A 135 -15.67 -8.25 6.30
C LEU A 135 -17.01 -8.94 6.45
N LEU A 136 -17.27 -9.56 7.60
CA LEU A 136 -18.59 -10.11 7.92
C LEU A 136 -19.38 -9.08 8.74
N PRO A 137 -20.21 -8.24 8.09
CA PRO A 137 -21.09 -7.34 8.80
C PRO A 137 -22.16 -8.14 9.55
N SER A 138 -22.60 -7.64 10.70
CA SER A 138 -23.82 -8.14 11.35
C SER A 138 -25.04 -7.92 10.43
N GLU A 139 -26.06 -8.77 10.59
CA GLU A 139 -27.27 -8.71 9.76
C GLU A 139 -27.84 -7.29 9.67
N GLY A 140 -28.07 -6.81 8.45
CA GLY A 140 -28.61 -5.46 8.18
C GLY A 140 -27.61 -4.29 8.28
N MET A 141 -26.37 -4.47 8.76
CA MET A 141 -25.39 -3.38 8.92
C MET A 141 -24.40 -3.24 7.75
N ALA A 142 -24.50 -4.06 6.71
CA ALA A 142 -23.57 -4.05 5.58
C ALA A 142 -23.40 -2.66 4.92
N GLY A 143 -24.51 -1.94 4.68
CA GLY A 143 -24.45 -0.60 4.09
C GLY A 143 -23.71 0.42 4.98
N PHE A 144 -23.82 0.28 6.30
CA PHE A 144 -23.14 1.15 7.25
C PHE A 144 -21.64 0.87 7.30
N VAL A 145 -21.25 -0.41 7.29
CA VAL A 145 -19.85 -0.84 7.18
C VAL A 145 -19.20 -0.33 5.90
N ILE A 146 -19.88 -0.47 4.75
CA ILE A 146 -19.40 0.04 3.45
C ILE A 146 -19.15 1.55 3.52
N LEU A 147 -20.10 2.32 4.07
CA LEU A 147 -19.93 3.77 4.22
C LEU A 147 -18.74 4.10 5.12
N GLN A 148 -18.60 3.47 6.28
CA GLN A 148 -17.48 3.73 7.20
C GLN A 148 -16.12 3.48 6.55
N VAL A 149 -15.97 2.35 5.88
CA VAL A 149 -14.73 1.96 5.21
C VAL A 149 -14.42 2.86 4.01
N ALA A 150 -15.45 3.23 3.24
CA ALA A 150 -15.29 4.17 2.12
C ALA A 150 -14.87 5.55 2.63
N PHE A 151 -15.50 6.07 3.69
CA PHE A 151 -15.11 7.34 4.30
C PHE A 151 -13.69 7.31 4.87
N GLY A 152 -13.28 6.21 5.52
CA GLY A 152 -11.90 6.05 5.97
C GLY A 152 -10.89 6.16 4.83
N SER A 153 -11.17 5.53 3.70
CA SER A 153 -10.32 5.59 2.50
C SER A 153 -10.32 6.97 1.84
N ILE A 154 -11.47 7.67 1.83
CA ILE A 154 -11.57 9.06 1.36
C ILE A 154 -10.75 10.01 2.25
N ILE A 155 -10.77 9.81 3.57
CA ILE A 155 -9.93 10.59 4.49
C ILE A 155 -8.45 10.39 4.16
N LEU A 156 -8.01 9.15 3.90
CA LEU A 156 -6.62 8.89 3.48
C LEU A 156 -6.27 9.57 2.16
N LEU A 157 -7.19 9.62 1.20
CA LEU A 157 -7.01 10.35 -0.06
C LEU A 157 -6.74 11.83 0.21
N TYR A 158 -7.56 12.49 1.02
CA TYR A 158 -7.35 13.91 1.34
C TYR A 158 -6.09 14.13 2.16
N LEU A 159 -5.76 13.20 3.05
CA LEU A 159 -4.54 13.26 3.84
C LEU A 159 -3.29 13.14 2.96
N ASP A 160 -3.35 12.33 1.90
CA ASP A 160 -2.31 12.28 0.88
C ASP A 160 -2.14 13.61 0.15
N GLU A 161 -3.23 14.33 -0.18
CA GLU A 161 -3.11 15.67 -0.76
C GLU A 161 -2.48 16.68 0.19
N VAL A 162 -2.85 16.62 1.48
CA VAL A 162 -2.26 17.49 2.51
C VAL A 162 -0.76 17.24 2.60
N VAL A 163 -0.32 15.98 2.66
CA VAL A 163 1.11 15.65 2.72
C VAL A 163 1.83 16.04 1.42
N SER A 164 1.21 15.81 0.26
CA SER A 164 1.81 16.14 -1.04
C SER A 164 1.97 17.65 -1.27
N LYS A 165 1.08 18.48 -0.70
CA LYS A 165 1.11 19.94 -0.84
C LYS A 165 1.87 20.64 0.30
N TYR A 166 1.68 20.19 1.54
CA TYR A 166 2.20 20.84 2.75
C TYR A 166 3.29 20.06 3.47
N GLY A 167 3.44 18.77 3.20
CA GLY A 167 4.37 17.87 3.88
C GLY A 167 5.67 17.62 3.12
N ILE A 168 6.32 16.50 3.47
CA ILE A 168 7.52 15.97 2.84
C ILE A 168 7.14 14.74 2.02
N GLY A 169 7.45 14.77 0.72
CA GLY A 169 7.20 13.65 -0.19
C GLY A 169 5.73 13.55 -0.61
N SER A 170 5.22 12.31 -0.68
CA SER A 170 3.82 11.98 -0.97
C SER A 170 3.24 11.23 0.23
N GLY A 171 1.94 11.41 0.50
CA GLY A 171 1.25 10.69 1.57
C GLY A 171 1.18 9.19 1.33
N ILE A 172 1.00 8.72 0.09
CA ILE A 172 1.06 7.28 -0.26
C ILE A 172 2.38 6.68 0.25
N GLY A 173 3.51 7.30 -0.08
CA GLY A 173 4.83 6.84 0.37
C GLY A 173 5.00 6.92 1.89
N LEU A 174 4.46 7.96 2.52
CA LEU A 174 4.49 8.16 3.97
C LEU A 174 3.70 7.06 4.71
N PHE A 175 2.50 6.71 4.24
CA PHE A 175 1.65 5.68 4.85
C PHE A 175 2.22 4.28 4.66
N ILE A 176 2.78 3.98 3.48
CA ILE A 176 3.51 2.70 3.26
C ILE A 176 4.70 2.60 4.21
N ALA A 177 5.54 3.64 4.26
CA ALA A 177 6.71 3.65 5.14
C ALA A 177 6.31 3.52 6.62
N GLY A 178 5.26 4.23 7.04
CA GLY A 178 4.70 4.14 8.39
C GLY A 178 4.17 2.75 8.72
N GLY A 179 3.35 2.16 7.85
CA GLY A 179 2.76 0.84 8.04
C GLY A 179 3.80 -0.29 8.04
N VAL A 180 4.79 -0.25 7.14
CA VAL A 180 5.91 -1.20 7.12
C VAL A 180 6.75 -1.07 8.39
N SER A 181 7.08 0.16 8.79
CA SER A 181 7.88 0.41 10.01
C SER A 181 7.15 -0.07 11.27
N GLU A 182 5.84 0.20 11.36
CA GLU A 182 4.98 -0.29 12.43
C GLU A 182 4.97 -1.83 12.47
N SER A 183 4.77 -2.49 11.32
CA SER A 183 4.73 -3.95 11.22
C SER A 183 6.04 -4.59 11.67
N ILE A 184 7.19 -4.05 11.21
CA ILE A 184 8.52 -4.53 11.62
C ILE A 184 8.70 -4.36 13.13
N PHE A 185 8.34 -3.20 13.68
CA PHE A 185 8.51 -2.91 15.10
C PHE A 185 7.64 -3.82 15.98
N TRP A 186 6.36 -4.00 15.64
CA TRP A 186 5.47 -4.89 16.38
C TRP A 186 5.88 -6.36 16.25
N ARG A 187 6.23 -6.84 15.05
CA ARG A 187 6.70 -8.23 14.88
C ARG A 187 7.98 -8.53 15.65
N ALA A 188 8.87 -7.54 15.78
CA ALA A 188 10.11 -7.69 16.53
C ALA A 188 9.92 -7.62 18.05
N PHE A 189 9.17 -6.61 18.53
CA PHE A 189 9.14 -6.21 19.94
C PHE A 189 7.80 -6.39 20.66
N ALA A 190 6.78 -6.99 20.03
CA ALA A 190 5.48 -7.20 20.68
C ALA A 190 5.62 -7.94 22.01
N ILE A 191 5.12 -7.31 23.07
CA ILE A 191 4.97 -7.91 24.40
C ILE A 191 3.55 -8.46 24.48
N GLY A 192 3.41 -9.79 24.52
CA GLY A 192 2.11 -10.45 24.63
C GLY A 192 1.48 -10.23 26.02
N THR A 193 0.15 -10.23 26.09
CA THR A 193 -0.59 -10.18 27.36
C THR A 193 -0.64 -11.56 28.03
N PRO A 194 -0.89 -11.63 29.35
CA PRO A 194 -0.80 -12.87 30.15
C PRO A 194 -1.82 -13.96 29.79
N GLU A 195 -2.83 -13.68 28.96
CA GLU A 195 -3.88 -14.64 28.61
C GLU A 195 -3.42 -15.73 27.63
N SER A 196 -2.23 -15.57 27.03
CA SER A 196 -1.53 -16.62 26.28
C SER A 196 -0.28 -17.06 27.03
N ALA A 197 -0.47 -17.75 28.16
CA ALA A 197 0.61 -18.34 28.94
C ALA A 197 1.53 -19.18 28.03
N GLY A 198 2.71 -18.63 27.68
CA GLY A 198 3.79 -19.38 27.03
C GLY A 198 4.24 -18.91 25.65
N GLN A 199 3.61 -17.90 25.03
CA GLN A 199 4.12 -17.33 23.77
C GLN A 199 4.37 -15.83 23.94
N ALA A 200 5.64 -15.47 24.24
CA ALA A 200 6.11 -14.14 23.86
C ALA A 200 5.77 -13.96 22.36
N THR A 201 5.09 -12.89 21.95
CA THR A 201 4.62 -12.80 20.56
C THR A 201 5.67 -12.15 19.64
N GLY A 202 6.51 -11.27 20.19
CA GLY A 202 7.63 -10.67 19.46
C GLY A 202 8.80 -11.63 19.32
N ILE A 203 9.37 -11.70 18.11
CA ILE A 203 10.46 -12.63 17.77
C ILE A 203 11.67 -12.48 18.73
N ILE A 204 11.99 -11.24 19.13
CA ILE A 204 13.12 -10.97 20.04
C ILE A 204 12.83 -11.50 21.44
N TRP A 205 11.60 -11.31 21.93
CA TRP A 205 11.18 -11.82 23.24
C TRP A 205 11.05 -13.35 23.25
N GLN A 206 10.60 -13.95 22.15
CA GLN A 206 10.61 -15.41 21.96
C GLN A 206 12.01 -15.98 22.01
N PHE A 207 12.95 -15.33 21.33
CA PHE A 207 14.35 -15.72 21.36
C PHE A 207 14.92 -15.65 22.79
N ILE A 208 14.67 -14.55 23.52
CA ILE A 208 15.10 -14.41 24.92
C ILE A 208 14.47 -15.51 25.80
N ALA A 209 13.19 -15.81 25.62
CA ALA A 209 12.51 -16.87 26.38
C ALA A 209 13.05 -18.28 26.04
N SER A 210 13.46 -18.51 24.79
CA SER A 210 14.02 -19.81 24.35
C SER A 210 15.36 -20.16 24.99
N PHE A 211 16.07 -19.20 25.60
CA PHE A 211 17.26 -19.52 26.41
C PHE A 211 16.93 -20.44 27.60
N ALA A 212 15.69 -20.44 28.08
CA ALA A 212 15.26 -21.30 29.19
C ALA A 212 14.88 -22.73 28.74
N THR A 213 14.51 -22.94 27.47
CA THR A 213 13.95 -24.21 26.97
C THR A 213 14.82 -24.91 25.92
N GLY A 214 15.80 -24.20 25.33
CA GLY A 214 16.70 -24.69 24.29
C GLY A 214 16.86 -23.65 23.18
N ILE A 215 18.10 -23.27 22.86
CA ILE A 215 18.38 -22.17 21.93
C ILE A 215 18.01 -22.58 20.49
N ASN A 216 16.92 -22.01 19.97
CA ASN A 216 16.50 -22.17 18.58
C ASN A 216 16.91 -20.95 17.75
N PHE A 217 18.12 -20.98 17.18
CA PHE A 217 18.63 -19.89 16.33
C PHE A 217 17.78 -19.61 15.09
N LEU A 218 16.98 -20.59 14.63
CA LEU A 218 16.07 -20.41 13.49
C LEU A 218 15.03 -19.30 13.73
N MET A 219 14.67 -19.01 14.99
CA MET A 219 13.71 -17.95 15.32
C MET A 219 14.23 -16.55 14.96
N LEU A 220 15.56 -16.34 14.91
CA LEU A 220 16.15 -15.07 14.50
C LEU A 220 16.26 -14.91 12.98
N LEU A 221 15.98 -15.96 12.20
CA LEU A 221 16.15 -15.95 10.75
C LEU A 221 15.36 -14.82 10.07
N PRO A 222 14.08 -14.53 10.41
CA PRO A 222 13.35 -13.42 9.80
C PRO A 222 13.96 -12.05 10.10
N VAL A 223 14.52 -11.86 11.30
CA VAL A 223 15.15 -10.60 11.72
C VAL A 223 16.47 -10.40 10.95
N ILE A 224 17.29 -11.45 10.85
CA ILE A 224 18.54 -11.44 10.09
C ILE A 224 18.26 -11.21 8.60
N ALA A 225 17.26 -11.88 8.04
CA ALA A 225 16.84 -11.69 6.66
C ALA A 225 16.37 -10.25 6.41
N THR A 226 15.55 -9.68 7.30
CA THR A 226 15.10 -8.29 7.20
C THR A 226 16.26 -7.30 7.23
N LEU A 227 17.22 -7.49 8.15
CA LEU A 227 18.43 -6.64 8.21
C LEU A 227 19.30 -6.78 6.95
N THR A 228 19.46 -8.01 6.44
CA THR A 228 20.23 -8.27 5.22
C THR A 228 19.61 -7.56 4.03
N VAL A 229 18.30 -7.69 3.83
CA VAL A 229 17.56 -6.99 2.77
C VAL A 229 17.66 -5.47 2.95
N PHE A 230 17.54 -4.97 4.18
CA PHE A 230 17.69 -3.54 4.47
C PHE A 230 19.06 -3.00 4.01
N PHE A 231 20.16 -3.66 4.37
CA PHE A 231 21.50 -3.22 3.95
C PHE A 231 21.70 -3.32 2.43
N VAL A 232 21.20 -4.38 1.79
CA VAL A 232 21.26 -4.54 0.32
C VAL A 232 20.50 -3.42 -0.39
N VAL A 233 19.29 -3.10 0.08
CA VAL A 233 18.47 -2.03 -0.51
C VAL A 233 19.09 -0.65 -0.28
N VAL A 234 19.62 -0.37 0.92
CA VAL A 234 20.34 0.89 1.20
C VAL A 234 21.57 1.04 0.32
N TYR A 235 22.31 -0.05 0.12
CA TYR A 235 23.44 -0.06 -0.80
C TYR A 235 23.01 0.24 -2.24
N ALA A 236 21.98 -0.43 -2.74
CA ALA A 236 21.47 -0.24 -4.09
C ALA A 236 20.91 1.19 -4.33
N GLU A 237 20.20 1.78 -3.36
CA GLU A 237 19.67 3.14 -3.43
C GLU A 237 20.78 4.21 -3.37
N GLY A 238 21.92 3.88 -2.73
CA GLY A 238 23.10 4.74 -2.67
C GLY A 238 23.94 4.76 -3.96
N MET A 239 23.71 3.82 -4.89
CA MET A 239 24.48 3.75 -6.14
C MET A 239 24.11 4.91 -7.08
N HIS A 240 25.12 5.71 -7.45
CA HIS A 240 24.97 6.75 -8.47
C HIS A 240 26.06 6.63 -9.55
N VAL A 241 25.66 6.82 -10.80
CA VAL A 241 26.56 6.91 -11.95
C VAL A 241 26.85 8.38 -12.20
N ASN A 242 28.13 8.75 -12.08
CA ASN A 242 28.57 10.13 -12.30
C ASN A 242 28.84 10.36 -13.79
N ILE A 243 27.94 11.06 -14.48
CA ILE A 243 28.13 11.43 -15.87
C ILE A 243 29.00 12.70 -15.92
N PRO A 244 30.18 12.67 -16.58
CA PRO A 244 31.00 13.87 -16.72
C PRO A 244 30.33 14.83 -17.70
N ILE A 245 30.14 16.07 -17.28
CA ILE A 245 29.65 17.16 -18.13
C ILE A 245 30.76 18.18 -18.34
N THR A 246 31.01 18.53 -19.60
CA THR A 246 31.87 19.66 -19.97
C THR A 246 30.97 20.79 -20.44
N MET A 247 30.95 21.92 -19.73
CA MET A 247 30.28 23.12 -20.23
C MET A 247 31.19 23.80 -21.26
N GLY A 248 30.62 24.45 -22.27
CA GLY A 248 31.32 25.00 -23.45
C GLY A 248 32.41 26.05 -23.18
N ARG A 249 32.75 26.34 -21.92
CA ARG A 249 33.93 27.13 -21.52
C ARG A 249 35.00 26.21 -20.95
N ARG A 250 36.23 26.41 -21.43
CA ARG A 250 37.43 25.69 -20.98
C ARG A 250 37.59 25.86 -19.46
N GLY A 251 37.58 24.75 -18.72
CA GLY A 251 37.75 24.71 -17.26
C GLY A 251 36.46 24.63 -16.43
N THR A 252 35.28 24.79 -17.02
CA THR A 252 34.01 24.55 -16.33
C THR A 252 33.48 23.16 -16.70
N GLY A 253 33.87 22.17 -15.90
CA GLY A 253 33.34 20.80 -15.98
C GLY A 253 32.75 20.40 -14.63
N GLY A 254 31.71 19.57 -14.66
CA GLY A 254 31.07 19.04 -13.46
C GLY A 254 30.82 17.54 -13.59
N ARG A 255 30.42 16.90 -12.49
CA ARG A 255 29.89 15.54 -12.50
C ARG A 255 28.41 15.63 -12.15
N PHE A 256 27.56 15.09 -13.01
CA PHE A 256 26.13 14.98 -12.74
C PHE A 256 25.85 13.56 -12.22
N PRO A 257 25.61 13.37 -10.91
CA PRO A 257 25.27 12.07 -10.37
C PRO A 257 23.84 11.70 -10.77
N VAL A 258 23.68 10.61 -11.52
CA VAL A 258 22.38 10.00 -11.80
C VAL A 258 22.27 8.76 -10.94
N LYS A 259 21.20 8.63 -10.16
CA LYS A 259 20.93 7.40 -9.40
C LYS A 259 20.85 6.21 -10.35
N LEU A 260 21.46 5.09 -9.97
CA LEU A 260 21.37 3.84 -10.73
C LEU A 260 19.91 3.41 -10.89
N LEU A 261 19.14 3.49 -9.80
CA LEU A 261 17.69 3.32 -9.79
C LEU A 261 17.00 4.61 -10.20
N TYR A 262 17.11 4.98 -11.48
CA TYR A 262 16.52 6.22 -12.01
C TYR A 262 15.00 6.29 -11.80
N VAL A 263 14.30 5.15 -11.93
CA VAL A 263 12.84 5.05 -11.76
C VAL A 263 12.44 4.84 -10.29
N SER A 264 13.40 4.78 -9.36
CA SER A 264 13.16 4.59 -7.91
C SER A 264 12.28 3.35 -7.62
N ASN A 265 11.39 3.45 -6.62
CA ASN A 265 10.53 2.37 -6.13
C ASN A 265 9.09 2.40 -6.66
N ILE A 266 8.71 3.40 -7.47
CA ILE A 266 7.35 3.56 -8.00
C ILE A 266 6.90 2.31 -8.81
N PRO A 267 7.71 1.75 -9.73
CA PRO A 267 7.28 0.58 -10.50
C PRO A 267 6.98 -0.64 -9.62
N VAL A 268 7.75 -0.83 -8.55
CA VAL A 268 7.55 -1.93 -7.59
C VAL A 268 6.21 -1.75 -6.87
N ILE A 269 5.91 -0.53 -6.42
CA ILE A 269 4.63 -0.21 -5.76
C ILE A 269 3.46 -0.46 -6.70
N LEU A 270 3.54 -0.01 -7.96
CA LEU A 270 2.47 -0.21 -8.95
C LEU A 270 2.27 -1.69 -9.28
N ALA A 271 3.34 -2.46 -9.44
CA ALA A 271 3.27 -3.89 -9.70
C ALA A 271 2.63 -4.66 -8.54
N VAL A 272 3.07 -4.39 -7.30
CA VAL A 272 2.52 -5.06 -6.12
C VAL A 272 1.07 -4.68 -5.88
N ALA A 273 0.69 -3.41 -6.10
CA ALA A 273 -0.71 -3.00 -6.00
C ALA A 273 -1.57 -3.68 -7.07
N LEU A 274 -1.07 -3.82 -8.30
CA LEU A 274 -1.75 -4.58 -9.36
C LEU A 274 -1.93 -6.05 -8.95
N PHE A 275 -0.88 -6.68 -8.42
CA PHE A 275 -0.90 -8.05 -7.92
C PHE A 275 -1.90 -8.25 -6.78
N ALA A 276 -1.96 -7.30 -5.84
CA ALA A 276 -2.92 -7.32 -4.76
C ALA A 276 -4.35 -7.27 -5.27
N ASN A 277 -4.61 -6.42 -6.27
CA ASN A 277 -5.92 -6.33 -6.88
C ASN A 277 -6.30 -7.60 -7.65
N ILE A 278 -5.37 -8.20 -8.39
CA ILE A 278 -5.60 -9.49 -9.06
C ILE A 278 -5.98 -10.58 -8.03
N GLN A 279 -5.27 -10.64 -6.90
CA GLN A 279 -5.58 -11.61 -5.82
C GLN A 279 -6.95 -11.32 -5.20
N LEU A 280 -7.28 -10.05 -4.98
CA LEU A 280 -8.59 -9.63 -4.49
C LEU A 280 -9.70 -10.09 -5.46
N TRP A 281 -9.55 -9.85 -6.76
CA TRP A 281 -10.48 -10.34 -7.79
C TRP A 281 -10.58 -11.86 -7.84
N ALA A 282 -9.48 -12.58 -7.60
CA ALA A 282 -9.47 -14.04 -7.54
C ALA A 282 -10.31 -14.59 -6.38
N ILE A 283 -10.30 -13.92 -5.23
CA ILE A 283 -11.07 -14.29 -4.03
C ILE A 283 -12.57 -14.00 -4.23
N ILE A 284 -12.91 -12.89 -4.90
CA ILE A 284 -14.32 -12.56 -5.17
C ILE A 284 -14.92 -13.48 -6.23
N SER A 285 -14.14 -13.86 -7.24
CA SER A 285 -14.66 -14.49 -8.45
C SER A 285 -15.59 -15.68 -8.17
N PRO A 286 -15.32 -16.61 -7.23
CA PRO A 286 -16.23 -17.68 -6.86
C PRO A 286 -17.60 -17.25 -6.32
N GLY A 287 -17.74 -16.03 -5.79
CA GLY A 287 -18.97 -15.49 -5.22
C GLY A 287 -19.94 -14.86 -6.23
N ILE A 288 -19.54 -14.70 -7.50
CA ILE A 288 -20.39 -14.12 -8.55
C ILE A 288 -20.69 -15.20 -9.59
N PRO A 289 -21.95 -15.66 -9.75
CA PRO A 289 -22.27 -16.84 -10.56
C PRO A 289 -21.78 -16.78 -12.02
N PHE A 290 -21.75 -15.60 -12.65
CA PHE A 290 -21.28 -15.44 -14.03
C PHE A 290 -19.74 -15.34 -14.18
N ILE A 291 -19.06 -14.77 -13.17
CA ILE A 291 -17.60 -14.56 -13.19
C ILE A 291 -16.89 -15.79 -12.59
N GLY A 292 -17.52 -16.50 -11.65
CA GLY A 292 -16.95 -17.63 -10.92
C GLY A 292 -16.76 -18.89 -11.75
N GLU A 293 -17.67 -19.19 -12.66
CA GLU A 293 -17.57 -20.40 -13.50
C GLU A 293 -16.58 -20.26 -14.65
N PHE A 294 -16.47 -19.08 -15.26
CA PHE A 294 -15.59 -18.85 -16.43
C PHE A 294 -14.25 -18.19 -16.09
N ILE A 295 -14.24 -17.19 -15.19
CA ILE A 295 -13.04 -16.40 -14.88
C ILE A 295 -12.38 -16.89 -13.58
N GLY A 296 -13.13 -17.52 -12.67
CA GLY A 296 -12.62 -18.01 -11.39
C GLY A 296 -11.41 -18.93 -11.46
N PRO A 297 -11.39 -19.96 -12.33
CA PRO A 297 -10.23 -20.84 -12.46
C PRO A 297 -9.00 -20.11 -13.01
N ILE A 298 -9.21 -19.20 -13.98
CA ILE A 298 -8.14 -18.41 -14.61
C ILE A 298 -7.57 -17.42 -13.59
N MET A 299 -8.42 -16.71 -12.86
CA MET A 299 -8.00 -15.72 -11.88
C MET A 299 -7.29 -16.36 -10.68
N LYS A 300 -7.71 -17.55 -10.23
CA LYS A 300 -6.99 -18.33 -9.22
C LYS A 300 -5.61 -18.79 -9.71
N THR A 301 -5.51 -19.21 -10.97
CA THR A 301 -4.24 -19.62 -11.58
C THR A 301 -3.28 -18.44 -11.70
N ILE A 302 -3.76 -17.28 -12.17
CA ILE A 302 -2.95 -16.06 -12.25
C ILE A 302 -2.56 -15.60 -10.84
N ALA A 303 -3.48 -15.62 -9.88
CA ALA A 303 -3.19 -15.28 -8.49
C ALA A 303 -2.11 -16.17 -7.89
N PHE A 304 -2.13 -17.48 -8.17
CA PHE A 304 -1.09 -18.42 -7.74
C PHE A 304 0.31 -18.06 -8.27
N TYR A 305 0.44 -17.72 -9.55
CA TYR A 305 1.73 -17.29 -10.10
C TYR A 305 2.20 -15.92 -9.60
N VAL A 306 1.26 -15.11 -9.11
CA VAL A 306 1.51 -13.76 -8.62
C VAL A 306 1.76 -13.74 -7.10
N THR A 307 1.37 -14.79 -6.36
CA THR A 307 1.68 -14.93 -4.95
C THR A 307 3.16 -15.22 -4.75
N VAL A 308 3.83 -14.35 -4.00
CA VAL A 308 5.24 -14.53 -3.63
C VAL A 308 5.31 -15.52 -2.46
N PRO A 309 6.07 -16.61 -2.56
CA PRO A 309 6.28 -17.54 -1.46
C PRO A 309 7.30 -16.95 -0.48
N TYR A 310 6.83 -16.46 0.67
CA TYR A 310 7.68 -15.80 1.68
C TYR A 310 8.38 -16.78 2.63
N ASP A 311 7.83 -17.98 2.81
CA ASP A 311 8.30 -18.93 3.81
C ASP A 311 9.20 -20.03 3.22
N LEU A 312 9.74 -19.87 2.01
CA LEU A 312 10.53 -20.93 1.35
C LEU A 312 11.64 -21.48 2.24
N ILE A 313 12.37 -20.63 2.95
CA ILE A 313 13.51 -21.06 3.77
C ILE A 313 13.02 -21.71 5.08
N GLU A 314 11.97 -21.19 5.70
CA GLU A 314 11.38 -21.79 6.91
C GLU A 314 10.65 -23.10 6.59
N THR A 315 9.86 -23.16 5.52
CA THR A 315 9.19 -24.39 5.06
C THR A 315 10.20 -25.45 4.60
N LEU A 316 11.27 -25.07 3.89
CA LEU A 316 12.36 -26.00 3.57
C LEU A 316 13.10 -26.49 4.83
N ALA A 317 13.28 -25.64 5.85
CA ALA A 317 13.97 -25.99 7.09
C ALA A 317 13.13 -26.84 8.05
N TYR A 318 11.81 -26.58 8.15
CA TYR A 318 10.90 -27.27 9.09
C TYR A 318 10.13 -28.44 8.48
N SER A 319 9.86 -28.43 7.18
CA SER A 319 8.98 -29.42 6.52
C SER A 319 9.60 -30.14 5.32
N GLY A 320 10.87 -29.86 5.00
CA GLY A 320 11.60 -30.48 3.89
C GLY A 320 11.03 -30.13 2.51
N LEU A 321 11.66 -30.68 1.46
CA LEU A 321 11.31 -30.42 0.05
C LEU A 321 9.87 -30.79 -0.33
N SER A 322 9.15 -31.58 0.47
CA SER A 322 7.80 -32.07 0.14
C SER A 322 6.66 -31.13 0.54
N ALA A 323 6.95 -30.06 1.29
CA ALA A 323 5.95 -29.06 1.71
C ALA A 323 6.18 -27.67 1.09
N ALA A 324 7.32 -27.48 0.43
CA ALA A 324 7.57 -26.33 -0.45
C ALA A 324 6.85 -26.46 -1.82
N LEU A 325 6.24 -27.63 -2.09
CA LEU A 325 5.41 -27.90 -3.26
C LEU A 325 4.16 -28.67 -2.81
N PRO A 326 2.99 -28.05 -2.96
CA PRO A 326 1.93 -28.68 -3.74
C PRO A 326 1.41 -27.79 -4.87
#